data_AF-A0A7C1FXY0-F1
#
_entry.id   AF-A0A7C1FXY0-F1
#
_cell.length_a   1.000
_cell.length_b   1.000
_cell.length_c   1.000
_cell.angle_alpha   90.00
_cell.angle_beta   90.00
_cell.angle_gamma   90.00
#
_symmetry.space_group_name_H-M   'P 1'
#
loop_
_entity.id
_entity.type
_entity.pdbx_description
1 polymer ?
#
loop_
_entity_poly.entity_id
_entity_poly.type
_entity_poly.pdbx_seq_one_letter_code
_entity_poly.pdbx_strand_id
1 'polypeptide(L)'
;MPELISLASPEGRRLYRQLYSTLRTEQQRGAGETLRILWQVATGARTVQEYSSNDITIRHPLGLLAGTRLWLEEIVSRYYYSTVLSFVYGGAAILLVVIGLRRFSSSISDTVVLLSVGLEALLLLLLFTVMFFSPAEDHDPHTAAIGELLSEVGEIGRDYAIVLHQLETTTTAITELVSQTTRLAAAAEQAAQAASAATSPSPALVEHLRSVNDALDQLRTRIEMLADAVGAIKQDRIEHAVRTQLAQLLEARISDRSPSAPPQH
;
A
#
# COMPACT_ATOMS: atom_id res chain seq x y z
N MET A 1 -21.85 4.84 31.67
CA MET A 1 -23.05 5.03 30.83
C MET A 1 -23.25 6.54 30.68
N PRO A 2 -23.13 7.13 29.48
CA PRO A 2 -23.32 8.57 29.35
C PRO A 2 -24.82 8.91 29.44
N GLU A 3 -25.24 9.37 30.62
CA GLU A 3 -26.57 9.92 30.84
C GLU A 3 -26.62 11.35 30.26
N LEU A 4 -27.53 11.63 29.33
CA LEU A 4 -27.79 12.99 28.90
C LEU A 4 -28.88 13.62 29.75
N ILE A 5 -28.51 14.69 30.45
CA ILE A 5 -29.38 15.41 31.37
C ILE A 5 -30.48 16.18 30.61
N SER A 6 -30.20 16.69 29.40
CA SER A 6 -31.20 17.40 28.58
C SER A 6 -30.73 17.64 27.13
N LEU A 7 -31.66 17.65 26.17
CA LEU A 7 -31.42 18.11 24.77
C LEU A 7 -31.02 19.60 24.70
N ALA A 8 -31.30 20.40 25.74
CA ALA A 8 -30.89 21.80 25.81
C ALA A 8 -29.39 21.99 26.09
N SER A 9 -28.72 20.93 26.57
CA SER A 9 -27.28 20.98 26.85
C SER A 9 -26.45 21.07 25.55
N PRO A 10 -25.21 21.60 25.61
CA PRO A 10 -24.32 21.66 24.43
C PRO A 10 -24.08 20.28 23.79
N GLU A 11 -24.04 19.23 24.61
CA GLU A 11 -23.89 17.84 24.18
C GLU A 11 -25.18 17.32 23.52
N GLY A 12 -26.35 17.67 24.07
CA GLY A 12 -27.66 17.36 23.51
C GLY A 12 -27.90 18.02 22.15
N ARG A 13 -27.48 19.28 21.98
CA ARG A 13 -27.55 20.00 20.69
C ARG A 13 -26.67 19.36 19.62
N ARG A 14 -25.47 18.89 19.98
CA ARG A 14 -24.57 18.15 19.05
C ARG A 14 -25.20 16.84 18.59
N LEU A 15 -25.80 16.08 19.49
CA LEU A 15 -26.51 14.85 19.14
C LEU A 15 -27.75 15.10 18.28
N TYR A 16 -28.48 16.17 18.54
CA TYR A 16 -29.63 16.56 17.73
C TYR A 16 -29.23 16.93 16.29
N ARG A 17 -28.09 17.59 16.11
CA ARG A 17 -27.50 17.84 14.78
C ARG A 17 -27.00 16.56 14.10
N GLN A 18 -26.40 15.63 14.85
CA GLN A 18 -26.02 14.33 14.31
C GLN A 18 -27.24 13.52 13.85
N LEU A 19 -28.33 13.55 14.62
CA LEU A 19 -29.58 12.89 14.26
C LEU A 19 -30.16 13.44 12.94
N TYR A 20 -30.07 14.76 12.72
CA TYR A 20 -30.43 15.37 11.44
C TYR A 20 -29.60 14.80 10.27
N SER A 21 -28.28 14.73 10.42
CA SER A 21 -27.40 14.17 9.37
C SER A 21 -27.67 12.69 9.11
N THR A 22 -27.93 11.90 10.16
CA THR A 22 -28.27 10.48 10.03
C THR A 22 -29.59 10.29 9.29
N LEU A 23 -30.64 11.03 9.67
CA LEU A 23 -31.96 10.93 9.01
C LEU A 23 -31.93 11.37 7.54
N ARG A 24 -31.13 12.39 7.21
CA ARG A 24 -31.04 12.94 5.86
C ARG A 24 -30.09 12.15 4.94
N THR A 25 -28.94 11.72 5.47
CA THR A 25 -27.87 11.11 4.66
C THR A 25 -27.94 9.59 4.66
N GLU A 26 -28.18 8.96 5.83
CA GLU A 26 -28.20 7.49 5.94
C GLU A 26 -29.58 6.91 5.61
N GLN A 27 -30.67 7.58 6.04
CA GLN A 27 -32.04 7.10 5.79
C GLN A 27 -32.71 7.72 4.56
N GLN A 28 -32.06 8.63 3.84
CA GLN A 28 -32.56 9.30 2.63
C GLN A 28 -34.00 9.84 2.73
N ARG A 29 -34.42 10.29 3.92
CA ARG A 29 -35.80 10.77 4.11
C ARG A 29 -36.03 12.14 3.49
N GLY A 30 -37.24 12.37 3.00
CA GLY A 30 -37.65 13.65 2.44
C GLY A 30 -37.57 14.78 3.48
N ALA A 31 -37.17 15.98 3.02
CA ALA A 31 -36.96 17.16 3.85
C ALA A 31 -38.09 17.46 4.84
N GLY A 32 -39.35 17.36 4.40
CA GLY A 32 -40.53 17.61 5.24
C GLY A 32 -40.77 16.54 6.31
N GLU A 33 -40.49 15.27 6.00
CA GLU A 33 -40.64 14.18 6.96
C GLU A 33 -39.58 14.27 8.06
N THR A 34 -38.34 14.58 7.67
CA THR A 34 -37.23 14.81 8.61
C THR A 34 -37.52 15.99 9.54
N LEU A 35 -38.05 17.10 9.02
CA LEU A 35 -38.46 18.26 9.83
C LEU A 35 -39.52 17.88 10.87
N ARG A 36 -40.54 17.10 10.47
CA ARG A 36 -41.63 16.67 11.35
C ARG A 36 -41.13 15.72 12.45
N ILE A 37 -40.25 14.78 12.10
CA ILE A 37 -39.67 13.83 13.06
C ILE A 37 -38.78 14.58 14.06
N LEU A 38 -37.92 15.49 13.59
CA LEU A 38 -37.09 16.29 14.48
C LEU A 38 -37.92 17.17 15.42
N TRP A 39 -39.01 17.76 14.91
CA TRP A 39 -39.94 18.52 15.74
C TRP A 39 -40.60 17.64 16.82
N GLN A 40 -41.03 16.42 16.46
CA GLN A 40 -41.61 15.47 17.41
C GLN A 40 -40.59 15.00 18.46
N VAL A 41 -39.33 14.83 18.07
CA VAL A 41 -38.23 14.48 18.97
C VAL A 41 -37.90 15.64 19.92
N ALA A 42 -37.83 16.88 19.41
CA ALA A 42 -37.53 18.06 20.22
C ALA A 42 -38.65 18.41 21.22
N THR A 43 -39.91 18.17 20.85
CA THR A 43 -41.08 18.40 21.71
C THR A 43 -41.31 17.28 22.73
N GLY A 44 -40.53 16.20 22.70
CA GLY A 44 -40.62 15.08 23.64
C GLY A 44 -41.76 14.10 23.33
N ALA A 45 -42.35 14.16 22.13
CA ALA A 45 -43.41 13.25 21.70
C ALA A 45 -42.89 11.87 21.25
N ARG A 46 -41.58 11.75 20.98
CA ARG A 46 -40.90 10.50 20.62
C ARG A 46 -39.51 10.41 21.23
N THR A 47 -39.16 9.22 21.72
CA THR A 47 -37.84 8.93 22.30
C THR A 47 -36.80 8.72 21.19
N VAL A 48 -35.61 9.31 21.32
CA VAL A 48 -34.49 9.24 20.34
C VAL A 48 -34.00 7.80 20.05
N GLN A 49 -34.36 6.87 20.92
CA GLN A 49 -34.00 5.45 20.87
C GLN A 49 -34.51 4.69 19.63
N GLU A 50 -35.54 5.20 18.95
CA GLU A 50 -36.11 4.56 17.76
C GLU A 50 -35.29 4.84 16.46
N TYR A 51 -34.36 5.82 16.50
CA TYR A 51 -33.66 6.31 15.30
C TYR A 51 -32.13 6.42 15.44
N SER A 52 -31.57 6.06 16.59
CA SER A 52 -30.14 6.04 16.84
C SER A 52 -29.73 4.73 17.51
N SER A 53 -28.69 4.08 16.99
CA SER A 53 -28.10 2.86 17.58
C SER A 53 -27.46 3.10 18.96
N ASN A 54 -27.45 4.33 19.45
CA ASN A 54 -26.94 4.69 20.76
C ASN A 54 -28.10 4.79 21.76
N ASP A 55 -28.05 3.93 22.77
CA ASP A 55 -29.04 3.81 23.85
C ASP A 55 -28.93 5.00 24.82
N ILE A 56 -29.53 6.13 24.44
CA ILE A 56 -29.45 7.39 25.18
C ILE A 56 -30.84 7.77 25.67
N THR A 57 -31.06 7.65 26.98
CA THR A 57 -32.32 7.98 27.66
C THR A 57 -32.33 9.47 28.04
N ILE A 58 -33.24 10.26 27.46
CA ILE A 58 -33.39 11.68 27.78
C ILE A 58 -34.26 11.83 29.02
N ARG A 59 -33.70 12.34 30.12
CA ARG A 59 -34.37 12.39 31.44
C ARG A 59 -35.45 13.48 31.56
N HIS A 60 -35.41 14.54 30.75
CA HIS A 60 -36.37 15.65 30.81
C HIS A 60 -36.93 16.00 29.42
N PRO A 61 -38.23 15.80 29.15
CA PRO A 61 -38.88 16.35 27.97
C PRO A 61 -38.92 17.86 28.10
N LEU A 62 -38.38 18.59 27.12
CA LEU A 62 -38.34 20.06 27.11
C LEU A 62 -39.74 20.69 27.01
N GLY A 63 -40.78 19.90 26.75
CA GLY A 63 -42.14 20.38 26.53
C GLY A 63 -42.31 21.05 25.16
N LEU A 64 -43.56 21.35 24.80
CA LEU A 64 -43.90 21.84 23.46
C LEU A 64 -43.21 23.17 23.12
N LEU A 65 -43.18 24.13 24.04
CA LEU A 65 -42.66 25.48 23.79
C LEU A 65 -41.13 25.53 23.72
N ALA A 66 -40.42 24.85 24.62
CA ALA A 66 -38.96 24.85 24.56
C ALA A 66 -38.44 23.91 23.46
N GLY A 67 -39.19 22.84 23.14
CA GLY A 67 -38.90 21.95 22.02
C GLY A 67 -39.10 22.62 20.65
N THR A 68 -40.20 23.35 20.45
CA THR A 68 -40.42 24.12 19.22
C THR A 68 -39.38 25.21 19.05
N ARG A 69 -39.01 25.90 20.14
CA ARG A 69 -37.95 26.91 20.13
C ARG A 69 -36.61 26.30 19.73
N LEU A 70 -36.20 25.19 20.35
CA LEU A 70 -34.96 24.49 20.01
C LEU A 70 -34.96 24.01 18.55
N TRP A 71 -36.08 23.48 18.07
CA TRP A 71 -36.24 23.05 16.69
C TRP A 71 -36.11 24.23 15.71
N LEU A 72 -36.71 25.38 16.03
CA LEU A 72 -36.60 26.57 15.18
C LEU A 72 -35.17 27.13 15.19
N GLU A 73 -34.52 27.14 16.35
CA GLU A 73 -33.18 27.71 16.59
C GLU A 73 -32.04 26.88 15.99
N GLU A 74 -32.16 25.54 15.96
CA GLU A 74 -31.05 24.67 15.49
C GLU A 74 -31.29 24.07 14.10
N ILE A 75 -32.53 23.93 13.64
CA ILE A 75 -32.85 23.23 12.39
C ILE A 75 -33.41 24.18 11.33
N VAL A 76 -34.46 24.92 11.68
CA VAL A 76 -35.13 25.80 10.70
C VAL A 76 -34.25 27.00 10.35
N SER A 77 -33.72 27.70 11.34
CA SER A 77 -32.76 28.81 11.15
C SER A 77 -31.50 28.35 10.39
N ARG A 78 -30.93 27.20 10.74
CA ARG A 78 -29.64 26.78 10.19
C ARG A 78 -29.73 26.19 8.79
N TYR A 79 -30.77 25.41 8.49
CA TYR A 79 -30.88 24.69 7.21
C TYR A 79 -31.88 25.28 6.23
N TYR A 80 -32.88 26.06 6.70
CA TYR A 80 -33.96 26.56 5.86
C TYR A 80 -34.04 28.09 5.79
N TYR A 81 -33.19 28.83 6.50
CA TYR A 81 -33.18 30.30 6.45
C TYR A 81 -32.98 30.84 5.03
N SER A 82 -31.98 30.34 4.28
CA SER A 82 -31.76 30.76 2.89
C SER A 82 -32.97 30.46 2.00
N THR A 83 -33.61 29.30 2.18
CA THR A 83 -34.82 28.94 1.44
C THR A 83 -35.99 29.88 1.76
N VAL A 84 -36.21 30.19 3.04
CA VAL A 84 -37.23 31.14 3.50
C VAL A 84 -36.98 32.53 2.93
N LEU A 85 -35.73 32.98 2.98
CA LEU A 85 -35.30 34.26 2.43
C LEU A 85 -35.56 34.35 0.91
N SER A 86 -35.25 33.28 0.16
CA SER A 86 -35.55 33.20 -1.27
C SER A 86 -37.05 33.27 -1.57
N PHE A 87 -37.90 32.64 -0.75
CA PHE A 87 -39.36 32.74 -0.92
C PHE A 87 -39.87 34.16 -0.69
N VAL A 88 -39.34 34.88 0.30
CA VAL A 88 -39.72 36.28 0.57
C VAL A 88 -39.30 37.18 -0.58
N TYR A 89 -38.05 37.11 -1.02
CA TYR A 89 -37.59 37.92 -2.16
C TYR A 89 -38.31 37.55 -3.46
N GLY A 90 -38.59 36.27 -3.68
CA GLY A 90 -39.42 35.81 -4.80
C GLY A 90 -40.85 36.33 -4.71
N GLY A 91 -41.44 36.35 -3.51
CA GLY A 91 -42.75 36.93 -3.21
C GLY A 91 -42.81 38.41 -3.55
N ALA A 92 -41.83 39.18 -3.08
CA ALA A 92 -41.70 40.60 -3.40
C ALA A 92 -41.56 40.84 -4.92
N ALA A 93 -40.78 40.03 -5.63
CA ALA A 93 -40.64 40.13 -7.08
C ALA A 93 -41.96 39.83 -7.81
N ILE A 94 -42.69 38.78 -7.39
CA ILE A 94 -44.02 38.47 -7.93
C ILE A 94 -44.99 39.61 -7.66
N LEU A 95 -44.97 40.18 -6.46
CA LEU A 95 -45.83 41.29 -6.07
C LEU A 95 -45.56 42.54 -6.93
N LEU A 96 -44.28 42.85 -7.21
CA LEU A 96 -43.90 43.90 -8.16
C LEU A 96 -44.44 43.64 -9.56
N VAL A 97 -44.36 42.39 -10.04
CA VAL A 97 -44.90 42.00 -11.34
C VAL A 97 -46.43 42.13 -11.37
N VAL A 98 -47.14 41.66 -10.34
CA VAL A 98 -48.61 41.73 -10.25
C VAL A 98 -49.10 43.18 -10.20
N ILE A 99 -48.48 44.02 -9.36
CA ILE A 99 -48.81 45.45 -9.27
C ILE A 99 -48.46 46.15 -10.59
N GLY A 100 -47.32 45.82 -11.19
CA GLY A 100 -46.88 46.32 -12.49
C GLY A 100 -47.87 45.96 -13.60
N LEU A 101 -48.28 44.69 -13.71
CA LEU A 101 -49.24 44.23 -14.71
C LEU A 101 -50.62 44.87 -14.52
N ARG A 102 -51.10 45.02 -13.28
CA ARG A 102 -52.37 45.71 -12.99
C ARG A 102 -52.38 47.14 -13.54
N ARG A 103 -51.24 47.83 -13.52
CA ARG A 103 -51.13 49.19 -14.09
C ARG A 103 -51.34 49.23 -15.59
N PHE A 104 -50.96 48.18 -16.32
CA PHE A 104 -51.00 48.13 -17.79
C PHE A 104 -52.14 47.27 -18.34
N SER A 105 -52.80 46.45 -17.51
CA SER A 105 -53.87 45.54 -17.91
C SER A 105 -54.97 45.52 -16.85
N SER A 106 -56.21 45.81 -17.26
CA SER A 106 -57.42 45.65 -16.44
C SER A 106 -57.82 44.18 -16.23
N SER A 107 -57.07 43.23 -16.78
CA SER A 107 -57.36 41.80 -16.67
C SER A 107 -57.05 41.21 -15.29
N ILE A 108 -56.33 41.93 -14.42
CA ILE A 108 -56.04 41.49 -13.04
C ILE A 108 -57.11 42.05 -12.10
N SER A 109 -57.86 41.16 -11.46
CA SER A 109 -58.86 41.54 -10.46
C SER A 109 -58.23 42.04 -9.16
N ASP A 110 -58.92 42.95 -8.47
CA ASP A 110 -58.50 43.48 -7.17
C ASP A 110 -58.31 42.39 -6.10
N THR A 111 -59.06 41.29 -6.20
CA THR A 111 -58.94 40.12 -5.33
C THR A 111 -57.56 39.47 -5.43
N VAL A 112 -57.00 39.37 -6.64
CA VAL A 112 -55.66 38.78 -6.86
C VAL A 112 -54.60 39.65 -6.22
N VAL A 113 -54.71 40.97 -6.36
CA VAL A 113 -53.77 41.93 -5.77
C VAL A 113 -53.81 41.87 -4.25
N LEU A 114 -55.03 41.83 -3.68
CA LEU A 114 -55.21 41.70 -2.23
C LEU A 114 -54.62 40.39 -1.70
N LEU A 115 -54.83 39.28 -2.41
CA LEU A 115 -54.29 37.97 -2.04
C LEU A 115 -52.76 37.94 -2.15
N SER A 116 -52.17 38.58 -3.17
CA SER A 116 -50.71 38.72 -3.30
C SER A 116 -50.11 39.53 -2.14
N VAL A 117 -50.72 40.65 -1.76
CA VAL A 117 -50.28 41.44 -0.60
C VAL A 117 -50.42 40.66 0.71
N GLY A 118 -51.52 39.92 0.88
CA GLY A 118 -51.73 39.07 2.05
C GLY A 118 -50.71 37.93 2.16
N LEU A 119 -50.38 37.29 1.04
CA LEU A 119 -49.35 36.26 0.96
C LEU A 119 -47.96 36.84 1.28
N GLU A 120 -47.64 38.02 0.76
CA GLU A 120 -46.38 38.70 1.07
C GLU A 120 -46.26 39.02 2.57
N ALA A 121 -47.32 39.54 3.19
CA ALA A 121 -47.35 39.79 4.63
C ALA A 121 -47.13 38.52 5.45
N LEU A 122 -47.68 37.38 5.01
CA LEU A 122 -47.46 36.08 5.64
C LEU A 122 -45.99 35.62 5.50
N LEU A 123 -45.38 35.79 4.33
CA LEU A 123 -43.97 35.46 4.10
C LEU A 123 -43.04 36.31 4.95
N LEU A 124 -43.30 37.63 5.04
CA LEU A 124 -42.54 38.53 5.91
C LEU A 124 -42.68 38.16 7.39
N LEU A 125 -43.88 37.78 7.83
CA LEU A 125 -44.10 37.30 9.20
C LEU A 125 -43.37 35.98 9.46
N LEU A 126 -43.32 35.08 8.48
CA LEU A 126 -42.57 33.84 8.57
C LEU A 126 -41.06 34.12 8.64
N LEU A 127 -40.53 34.99 7.79
CA LEU A 127 -39.13 35.42 7.84
C LEU A 127 -38.78 36.05 9.19
N PHE A 128 -39.63 36.95 9.68
CA PHE A 128 -39.48 37.55 11.00
C PHE A 128 -39.42 36.48 12.09
N THR A 129 -40.30 35.47 12.04
CA THR A 129 -40.31 34.38 13.02
C THR A 129 -39.00 33.59 12.96
N VAL A 130 -38.54 33.19 11.77
CA VAL A 130 -37.26 32.46 11.63
C VAL A 130 -36.09 33.29 12.14
N MET A 131 -36.05 34.59 11.82
CA MET A 131 -34.99 35.50 12.25
C MET A 131 -35.03 35.75 13.76
N PHE A 132 -36.21 35.86 14.37
CA PHE A 132 -36.39 36.09 15.81
C PHE A 132 -35.84 34.95 16.66
N PHE A 133 -35.93 33.71 16.16
CA PHE A 133 -35.41 32.52 16.83
C PHE A 133 -34.05 32.07 16.30
N SER A 134 -33.45 32.80 15.36
CA SER A 134 -32.09 32.51 14.91
C SER A 134 -31.09 32.91 16.00
N PRO A 135 -30.15 32.04 16.38
CA PRO A 135 -29.13 32.40 17.35
C PRO A 135 -28.23 33.52 16.78
N ALA A 136 -27.88 34.50 17.62
CA ALA A 136 -27.08 35.67 17.22
C ALA A 136 -25.67 35.29 16.74
N GLU A 137 -25.16 34.13 17.15
CA GLU A 137 -23.81 33.64 16.83
C GLU A 137 -23.64 33.25 15.35
N ASP A 138 -24.73 32.87 14.66
CA ASP A 138 -24.68 32.45 13.24
C ASP A 138 -24.73 33.65 12.26
N HIS A 139 -24.91 34.87 12.76
CA HIS A 139 -24.85 36.10 11.96
C HIS A 139 -23.50 36.83 12.06
N ASP A 140 -22.57 36.33 12.89
CA ASP A 140 -21.23 36.89 12.98
C ASP A 140 -20.32 36.22 11.93
N PRO A 141 -19.91 36.93 10.86
CA PRO A 141 -19.02 36.37 9.84
C PRO A 141 -17.70 35.84 10.42
N HIS A 142 -17.29 36.31 11.61
CA HIS A 142 -16.12 35.79 12.31
C HIS A 142 -16.33 34.35 12.81
N THR A 143 -17.52 34.00 13.31
CA THR A 143 -17.81 32.65 13.82
C THR A 143 -17.88 31.62 12.70
N ALA A 144 -18.44 32.02 11.54
CA ALA A 144 -18.46 31.18 10.34
C ALA A 144 -17.03 30.90 9.84
N ALA A 145 -16.18 31.93 9.77
CA ALA A 145 -14.77 31.77 9.40
C ALA A 145 -14.00 30.88 10.39
N ILE A 146 -14.24 31.02 11.70
CA ILE A 146 -13.64 30.14 12.72
C ILE A 146 -14.11 28.69 12.54
N GLY A 147 -15.39 28.47 12.22
CA GLY A 147 -15.93 27.15 11.95
C GLY A 147 -15.33 26.49 10.71
N GLU A 148 -15.12 27.26 9.65
CA GLU A 148 -14.44 26.81 8.43
C GLU A 148 -12.98 26.46 8.70
N LEU A 149 -12.24 27.34 9.38
CA LEU A 149 -10.85 27.09 9.80
C LEU A 149 -10.75 25.87 10.72
N LEU A 150 -11.71 25.65 11.63
CA LEU A 150 -11.72 24.48 12.50
C LEU A 150 -12.01 23.19 11.72
N SER A 151 -12.86 23.26 10.70
CA SER A 151 -13.10 22.14 9.77
C SER A 151 -11.84 21.82 8.96
N GLU A 152 -11.16 22.84 8.45
CA GLU A 152 -9.92 22.71 7.69
C GLU A 152 -8.79 22.13 8.56
N VAL A 153 -8.63 22.59 9.79
CA VAL A 153 -7.68 22.01 10.76
C VAL A 153 -8.03 20.55 11.08
N GLY A 154 -9.34 20.22 11.14
CA GLY A 154 -9.81 18.84 11.31
C GLY A 154 -9.49 17.93 10.11
N GLU A 155 -9.61 18.46 8.89
CA GLU A 155 -9.22 17.77 7.66
C GLU A 155 -7.71 17.56 7.59
N ILE A 156 -6.93 18.60 7.89
CA ILE A 156 -5.47 18.52 8.02
C ILE A 156 -5.08 17.45 9.05
N GLY A 157 -5.73 17.41 10.22
CA GLY A 157 -5.47 16.40 11.23
C GLY A 157 -5.72 14.96 10.74
N ARG A 158 -6.77 14.76 9.93
CA ARG A 158 -7.06 13.47 9.30
C ARG A 158 -6.00 13.10 8.27
N ASP A 159 -5.60 14.05 7.44
CA ASP A 159 -4.58 13.83 6.40
C ASP A 159 -3.22 13.53 7.04
N TYR A 160 -2.86 14.22 8.12
CA TYR A 160 -1.66 13.92 8.90
C TYR A 160 -1.67 12.50 9.47
N ALA A 161 -2.81 12.01 9.95
CA ALA A 161 -2.92 10.64 10.44
C ALA A 161 -2.70 9.60 9.31
N ILE A 162 -3.24 9.87 8.12
CA ILE A 162 -3.03 9.03 6.93
C ILE A 162 -1.55 9.03 6.53
N VAL A 163 -0.92 10.21 6.48
CA VAL A 163 0.50 10.35 6.15
C VAL A 163 1.38 9.64 7.18
N LEU A 164 1.08 9.74 8.47
CA LEU A 164 1.82 9.06 9.52
C LEU A 164 1.78 7.54 9.33
N HIS A 165 0.60 7.00 9.01
CA HIS A 165 0.44 5.58 8.75
C HIS A 165 1.20 5.11 7.48
N GLN A 166 1.18 5.93 6.42
CA GLN A 166 2.00 5.66 5.22
C GLN A 166 3.50 5.72 5.53
N LEU A 167 3.94 6.60 6.42
CA LEU A 167 5.33 6.71 6.84
C LEU A 167 5.78 5.47 7.64
N GLU A 168 4.92 4.95 8.51
CA GLU A 168 5.15 3.71 9.24
C GLU A 168 5.26 2.51 8.28
N THR A 169 4.36 2.43 7.30
CA THR A 169 4.38 1.39 6.27
C THR A 169 5.65 1.48 5.42
N THR A 170 6.05 2.69 5.03
CA THR A 170 7.28 2.94 4.27
C THR A 170 8.53 2.56 5.08
N THR A 171 8.54 2.88 6.37
CA THR A 171 9.63 2.51 7.27
C THR A 171 9.76 0.98 7.39
N THR A 172 8.62 0.28 7.48
CA THR A 172 8.59 -1.18 7.49
C THR A 172 9.14 -1.76 6.18
N ALA A 173 8.72 -1.22 5.03
CA ALA A 173 9.22 -1.65 3.72
C ALA A 173 10.73 -1.41 3.55
N ILE A 174 11.26 -0.27 4.04
CA ILE A 174 12.70 0.00 4.04
C ILE A 174 13.45 -1.03 4.89
N THR A 175 12.92 -1.37 6.06
CA THR A 175 13.53 -2.36 6.96
C THR A 175 13.58 -3.74 6.30
N GLU A 176 12.51 -4.11 5.59
CA GLU A 176 12.46 -5.36 4.81
C GLU A 176 13.46 -5.33 3.63
N LEU A 177 13.56 -4.23 2.90
CA LEU A 177 14.56 -4.06 1.84
C LEU A 177 15.99 -4.22 2.37
N VAL A 178 16.31 -3.64 3.53
CA VAL A 178 17.63 -3.80 4.17
C VAL A 178 17.91 -5.27 4.52
N SER A 179 16.88 -6.02 4.94
CA SER A 179 17.02 -7.46 5.19
C SER A 179 17.25 -8.27 3.90
N GLN A 180 16.65 -7.85 2.79
CA GLN A 180 16.84 -8.52 1.50
C GLN A 180 18.21 -8.21 0.90
N THR A 181 18.69 -6.97 1.01
CA THR A 181 20.02 -6.59 0.53
C THR A 181 21.12 -7.29 1.31
N THR A 182 20.97 -7.46 2.63
CA THR A 182 21.93 -8.25 3.43
C THR A 182 21.96 -9.73 3.03
N ARG A 183 20.80 -10.34 2.72
CA ARG A 183 20.75 -11.71 2.19
C ARG A 183 21.40 -11.82 0.81
N LEU A 184 21.15 -10.86 -0.08
CA LEU A 184 21.77 -10.82 -1.41
C LEU A 184 23.29 -10.65 -1.31
N ALA A 185 23.78 -9.81 -0.39
CA ALA A 185 25.21 -9.65 -0.14
C ALA A 185 25.85 -10.97 0.33
N ALA A 186 25.21 -11.69 1.25
CA ALA A 186 25.68 -13.00 1.70
C ALA A 186 25.67 -14.04 0.56
N ALA A 187 24.63 -14.05 -0.27
CA ALA A 187 24.56 -14.93 -1.44
C ALA A 187 25.64 -14.59 -2.48
N ALA A 188 25.92 -13.30 -2.70
CA ALA A 188 26.99 -12.85 -3.58
C ALA A 188 28.37 -13.25 -3.06
N GLU A 189 28.60 -13.16 -1.74
CA GLU A 189 29.83 -13.62 -1.10
C GLU A 189 30.01 -15.14 -1.26
N GLN A 190 28.95 -15.93 -1.01
CA GLN A 190 28.98 -17.37 -1.23
C GLN A 190 29.24 -17.73 -2.70
N ALA A 191 28.62 -17.02 -3.64
CA ALA A 191 28.85 -17.21 -5.07
C ALA A 191 30.29 -16.86 -5.46
N ALA A 192 30.86 -15.78 -4.91
CA ALA A 192 32.25 -15.40 -5.13
C ALA A 192 33.22 -16.45 -4.56
N GLN A 193 32.95 -16.99 -3.36
CA GLN A 193 33.73 -18.08 -2.78
C GLN A 193 33.65 -19.36 -3.62
N ALA A 194 32.45 -19.75 -4.07
CA ALA A 194 32.27 -20.91 -4.95
C ALA A 194 32.96 -20.74 -6.31
N ALA A 195 32.87 -19.54 -6.91
CA ALA A 195 33.56 -19.22 -8.14
C ALA A 195 35.09 -19.25 -7.95
N SER A 196 35.61 -18.70 -6.84
CA SER A 196 37.04 -18.76 -6.49
C SER A 196 37.53 -20.19 -6.29
N ALA A 197 36.74 -21.04 -5.62
CA ALA A 197 37.04 -22.46 -5.44
C ALA A 197 36.98 -23.25 -6.76
N ALA A 198 36.15 -22.83 -7.72
CA ALA A 198 36.07 -23.46 -9.04
C ALA A 198 37.17 -22.99 -10.01
N THR A 199 37.66 -21.74 -9.87
CA THR A 199 38.69 -21.17 -10.74
C THR A 199 40.12 -21.33 -10.21
N SER A 200 40.31 -21.67 -8.94
CA SER A 200 41.59 -22.14 -8.43
C SER A 200 41.68 -23.67 -8.61
N PRO A 201 42.68 -24.20 -9.34
CA PRO A 201 42.87 -25.64 -9.41
C PRO A 201 43.09 -26.14 -7.99
N SER A 202 42.31 -27.14 -7.56
CA SER A 202 42.43 -27.63 -6.19
C SER A 202 43.89 -28.04 -5.93
N PRO A 203 44.48 -27.73 -4.77
CA PRO A 203 45.85 -28.11 -4.44
C PRO A 203 46.10 -29.62 -4.65
N ALA A 204 45.06 -30.43 -4.43
CA ALA A 204 45.05 -31.86 -4.72
C ALA A 204 45.27 -32.19 -6.21
N LEU A 205 44.68 -31.43 -7.13
CA LEU A 205 44.84 -31.65 -8.57
C LEU A 205 46.26 -31.28 -9.04
N VAL A 206 46.85 -30.24 -8.48
CA VAL A 206 48.25 -29.86 -8.73
C VAL A 206 49.21 -30.93 -8.20
N GLU A 207 48.94 -31.47 -7.01
CA GLU A 207 49.72 -32.56 -6.43
C GLU A 207 49.58 -33.87 -7.24
N HIS A 208 48.38 -34.19 -7.71
CA HIS A 208 48.15 -35.32 -8.59
C HIS A 208 48.85 -35.15 -9.94
N LEU A 209 48.82 -33.96 -10.55
CA LEU A 209 49.55 -33.68 -11.78
C LEU A 209 51.07 -33.78 -11.58
N ARG A 210 51.57 -33.33 -10.43
CA ARG A 210 52.99 -33.48 -10.06
C ARG A 210 53.38 -34.94 -9.89
N SER A 211 52.59 -35.72 -9.16
CA SER A 211 52.80 -37.15 -8.97
C SER A 211 52.73 -37.94 -10.29
N VAL A 212 51.81 -37.57 -11.19
CA VAL A 212 51.71 -38.18 -12.53
C VAL A 212 52.93 -37.85 -13.38
N ASN A 213 53.43 -36.61 -13.32
CA ASN A 213 54.66 -36.24 -14.02
C ASN A 213 55.88 -36.99 -13.48
N ASP A 214 56.02 -37.14 -12.17
CA ASP A 214 57.12 -37.91 -11.57
C ASP A 214 57.04 -39.40 -11.96
N ALA A 215 55.85 -39.98 -12.01
CA ALA A 215 55.65 -41.35 -12.47
C ALA A 215 55.98 -41.54 -13.97
N LEU A 216 55.65 -40.54 -14.81
CA LEU A 216 56.01 -40.53 -16.23
C LEU A 216 57.52 -40.43 -16.43
N ASP A 217 58.22 -39.64 -15.62
CA ASP A 217 59.68 -39.51 -15.71
C ASP A 217 60.38 -40.81 -15.28
N GLN A 218 59.91 -41.44 -14.21
CA GLN A 218 60.38 -42.77 -13.81
C GLN A 218 60.12 -43.84 -14.88
N LEU A 219 58.96 -43.79 -15.55
CA LEU A 219 58.66 -44.70 -16.65
C LEU A 219 59.63 -44.49 -17.81
N ARG A 220 59.90 -43.24 -18.17
CA ARG A 220 60.88 -42.90 -19.21
C ARG A 220 62.26 -43.45 -18.88
N THR A 221 62.76 -43.23 -17.66
CA THR A 221 64.07 -43.78 -17.23
C THR A 221 64.08 -45.30 -17.30
N ARG A 222 62.99 -45.97 -16.93
CA ARG A 222 62.89 -47.44 -17.04
C ARG A 222 62.90 -47.92 -18.50
N ILE A 223 62.27 -47.17 -19.41
CA ILE A 223 62.31 -47.48 -20.84
C ILE A 223 63.73 -47.29 -21.40
N GLU A 224 64.43 -46.23 -20.99
CA GLU A 224 65.83 -45.99 -21.37
C GLU A 224 66.74 -47.13 -20.87
N MET A 225 66.65 -47.50 -19.58
CA MET A 225 67.40 -48.64 -19.04
C MET A 225 67.05 -49.97 -19.74
N LEU A 226 65.78 -50.19 -20.09
CA LEU A 226 65.36 -51.37 -20.83
C LEU A 226 65.94 -51.38 -22.25
N ALA A 227 65.95 -50.24 -22.93
CA ALA A 227 66.55 -50.10 -24.26
C ALA A 227 68.05 -50.41 -24.22
N ASP A 228 68.76 -49.92 -23.21
CA ASP A 228 70.18 -50.20 -23.00
C ASP A 228 70.43 -51.68 -22.70
N ALA A 229 69.63 -52.31 -21.83
CA ALA A 229 69.73 -53.74 -21.53
C ALA A 229 69.46 -54.60 -22.78
N VAL A 230 68.48 -54.24 -23.60
CA VAL A 230 68.21 -54.91 -24.87
C VAL A 230 69.36 -54.72 -25.86
N GLY A 231 69.99 -53.54 -25.88
CA GLY A 231 71.21 -53.27 -26.65
C GLY A 231 72.36 -54.18 -26.23
N ALA A 232 72.61 -54.29 -24.93
CA ALA A 232 73.65 -55.15 -24.36
C ALA A 232 73.41 -56.63 -24.70
N ILE A 233 72.17 -57.12 -24.60
CA ILE A 233 71.81 -58.50 -24.96
C ILE A 233 72.04 -58.76 -26.46
N LYS A 234 71.72 -57.79 -27.33
CA LYS A 234 72.00 -57.93 -28.77
C LYS A 234 73.50 -58.03 -29.03
N GLN A 235 74.31 -57.22 -28.35
CA GLN A 235 75.77 -57.22 -28.50
C GLN A 235 76.39 -58.52 -28.00
N ASP A 236 75.95 -59.03 -26.84
CA ASP A 236 76.38 -60.31 -26.28
C ASP A 236 76.00 -61.50 -27.19
N ARG A 237 74.78 -61.49 -27.75
CA ARG A 237 74.37 -62.49 -28.76
C ARG A 237 75.21 -62.43 -30.04
N ILE A 238 75.56 -61.23 -30.51
CA ILE A 238 76.44 -61.07 -31.67
C ILE A 238 77.83 -61.61 -31.34
N GLU A 239 78.38 -61.30 -30.17
CA GLU A 239 79.69 -61.80 -29.75
C GLU A 239 79.69 -63.33 -29.61
N HIS A 240 78.66 -63.92 -29.01
CA HIS A 240 78.49 -65.37 -28.93
C HIS A 240 78.36 -66.03 -30.31
N ALA A 241 77.61 -65.43 -31.22
CA ALA A 241 77.47 -65.92 -32.60
C ALA A 241 78.81 -65.85 -33.36
N VAL A 242 79.55 -64.75 -33.21
CA VAL A 242 80.88 -64.57 -33.81
C VAL A 242 81.90 -65.54 -33.24
N ARG A 243 81.92 -65.76 -31.92
CA ARG A 243 82.78 -66.78 -31.28
C ARG A 243 82.46 -68.19 -31.77
N THR A 244 81.17 -68.51 -31.94
CA THR A 244 80.74 -69.82 -32.47
C THR A 244 81.19 -70.01 -33.93
N GLN A 245 81.05 -68.98 -34.76
CA GLN A 245 81.53 -69.01 -36.15
C GLN A 245 83.06 -69.07 -36.25
N LEU A 246 83.78 -68.35 -35.39
CA LEU A 246 85.24 -68.44 -35.30
C LEU A 246 85.70 -69.83 -34.85
N ALA A 247 85.02 -70.44 -33.89
CA ALA A 247 85.31 -71.81 -33.46
C ALA A 247 85.11 -72.81 -34.62
N GLN A 248 84.01 -72.68 -35.38
CA GLN A 248 83.78 -73.50 -36.57
C GLN A 248 84.84 -73.28 -37.66
N LEU A 249 85.29 -72.04 -37.90
CA LEU A 249 86.36 -71.74 -38.86
C LEU A 249 87.74 -72.24 -38.39
N LEU A 250 88.02 -72.20 -37.09
CA LEU A 250 89.25 -72.73 -36.50
C LEU A 250 89.27 -74.26 -36.56
N GLU A 251 88.14 -74.92 -36.28
CA GLU A 251 87.99 -76.36 -36.40
C GLU A 251 88.15 -76.82 -37.86
N ALA A 252 87.55 -76.08 -38.81
CA ALA A 252 87.77 -76.30 -40.25
C ALA A 252 89.25 -76.15 -40.64
N ARG A 253 89.97 -75.15 -40.11
CA ARG A 253 91.42 -74.98 -40.36
C ARG A 253 92.32 -76.01 -39.68
N ILE A 254 91.91 -76.56 -38.55
CA ILE A 254 92.67 -77.62 -37.85
C ILE A 254 92.50 -78.96 -38.57
N SER A 255 91.29 -79.25 -39.08
CA SER A 255 91.07 -80.41 -39.96
C SER A 255 91.86 -80.32 -41.26
N ASP A 256 92.04 -79.12 -41.82
CA ASP A 256 92.82 -78.90 -43.06
C ASP A 256 94.36 -78.90 -42.84
N ARG A 257 94.82 -78.93 -41.57
CA ARG A 257 96.24 -78.91 -41.20
C ARG A 257 96.69 -80.17 -40.48
N SER A 258 96.23 -81.33 -40.94
CA SER A 258 96.89 -82.62 -40.71
C SER A 258 97.84 -82.95 -41.87
N PRO A 259 99.13 -82.55 -41.81
CA PRO A 259 100.13 -83.03 -42.75
C PRO A 259 100.63 -84.43 -42.36
N SER A 260 100.64 -85.29 -43.38
CA SER A 260 101.44 -86.49 -43.60
C SER A 260 102.75 -86.63 -42.79
N ALA A 261 103.04 -87.85 -42.34
CA ALA A 261 104.41 -88.34 -42.25
C ALA A 261 104.54 -89.84 -42.64
N PRO A 262 105.57 -90.24 -43.44
CA PRO A 262 105.86 -91.60 -43.94
C PRO A 262 106.99 -92.29 -43.10
N PRO A 263 107.74 -93.30 -43.60
CA PRO A 263 107.44 -94.66 -44.10
C PRO A 263 108.15 -95.77 -43.25
N GLN A 264 107.78 -97.06 -43.36
CA GLN A 264 108.70 -98.21 -43.13
C GLN A 264 108.31 -99.44 -43.97
N HIS A 265 109.30 -99.92 -44.75
CA HIS A 265 109.44 -101.18 -45.52
C HIS A 265 108.55 -101.46 -46.74
#